data_AF-A0A6I5ZBY6-F1
#
_entry.id   AF-A0A6I5ZBY6-F1
#
_cell.length_a   1.000
_cell.length_b   1.000
_cell.length_c   1.000
_cell.angle_alpha   90.00
_cell.angle_beta   90.00
_cell.angle_gamma   90.00
#
_symmetry.space_group_name_H-M   'P 1'
#
loop_
_entity.id
_entity.type
_entity.pdbx_description
1 polymer ?
#
loop_
_entity_poly.entity_id
_entity_poly.type
_entity_poly.pdbx_seq_one_letter_code
_entity_poly.pdbx_strand_id
1 'polypeptide(L)'
;MRESSNPVMRGVVRDNQSGYAGFGAGMAGAGVSMNKYGQATDPYSPQAPSATRQLTIDDVVTKTAITLGVLTVVAIATYFGISSRATEAAQTSLALPLMMVGAIGGLVLVLVATFGRKQDNPAIVLAYAAFEGLFVGSISFVFANLVVGGDISAGALIGQAVLGTFGVFFGMLFVYKIGAIRVTPRFTRMLFAGMIGVLVLMLGNLVIGLFTGEAGILRDGGPIAIIFSLVCIALAAFSFLLDFDSADRLIRAGAPDRAAWGVALGLTVTLVWLYVEILRLLSYFNSD
;
A
#
# COMPACT_ATOMS: atom_id res chain seq x y z
N MET A 1 10.74 -3.00 53.52
CA MET A 1 11.05 -2.19 52.32
C MET A 1 12.40 -1.54 52.58
N ARG A 2 13.40 -1.73 51.70
CA ARG A 2 14.76 -1.23 51.92
C ARG A 2 14.84 0.21 51.40
N GLU A 3 15.10 1.17 52.27
CA GLU A 3 15.30 2.57 51.87
C GLU A 3 16.66 2.74 51.17
N SER A 4 16.67 3.46 50.05
CA SER A 4 17.87 3.85 49.34
C SER A 4 18.58 4.97 50.12
N SER A 5 19.87 4.80 50.41
CA SER A 5 20.74 5.75 51.12
C SER A 5 21.22 6.92 50.25
N ASN A 6 20.65 7.10 49.05
CA ASN A 6 21.04 8.17 48.13
C ASN A 6 20.26 9.47 48.43
N PRO A 7 20.93 10.58 48.86
CA PRO A 7 20.25 11.83 49.22
C PRO A 7 19.53 12.50 48.03
N VAL A 8 19.95 12.23 46.79
CA VAL A 8 19.30 12.77 45.58
C VAL A 8 17.95 12.11 45.33
N MET A 9 17.79 10.83 45.68
CA MET A 9 16.55 10.08 45.46
C MET A 9 15.53 10.20 46.60
N ARG A 10 15.91 10.85 47.70
CA ARG A 10 15.05 11.05 48.88
C ARG A 10 13.89 12.02 48.63
N GLY A 11 14.07 12.98 47.71
CA GLY A 11 13.02 13.93 47.31
C GLY A 11 12.01 13.33 46.32
N VAL A 12 12.49 12.57 45.35
CA VAL A 12 11.66 12.04 44.25
C VAL A 12 10.66 10.95 44.71
N VAL A 13 11.01 10.21 45.77
CA VAL A 13 10.11 9.22 46.38
C VAL A 13 9.07 9.88 47.30
N ARG A 14 9.37 11.06 47.87
CA ARG A 14 8.44 11.78 48.76
C ARG A 14 7.30 12.44 47.98
N ASP A 15 7.58 12.96 46.79
CA ASP A 15 6.57 13.64 45.95
C ASP A 15 5.60 12.68 45.24
N ASN A 16 5.91 11.39 45.19
CA ASN A 16 5.02 10.35 44.64
C ASN A 16 4.34 9.46 45.69
N GLN A 17 4.51 9.75 46.99
CA GLN A 17 3.95 8.96 48.08
C GLN A 17 3.10 9.78 49.06
N SER A 18 2.56 10.91 48.59
CA SER A 18 1.61 11.76 49.30
C SER A 18 0.49 12.17 48.33
N GLY A 19 -0.52 11.32 48.20
CA GLY A 19 -1.65 11.52 47.28
C GLY A 19 -2.80 10.55 47.53
N TYR A 20 -3.30 10.55 48.78
CA TYR A 20 -4.60 10.04 49.25
C TYR A 20 -5.02 8.58 48.98
N ALA A 21 -4.95 7.79 50.05
CA ALA A 21 -5.88 6.69 50.30
C ALA A 21 -7.24 7.24 50.77
N GLY A 22 -8.33 6.68 50.25
CA GLY A 22 -9.68 6.81 50.79
C GLY A 22 -10.29 5.40 50.92
N PHE A 23 -10.52 5.00 52.16
CA PHE A 23 -10.79 3.65 52.65
C PHE A 23 -12.31 3.38 52.73
N GLY A 24 -12.76 2.16 52.42
CA GLY A 24 -13.89 1.54 53.13
C GLY A 24 -15.12 1.13 52.30
N ALA A 25 -15.50 -0.15 52.50
CA ALA A 25 -16.73 -0.86 52.14
C ALA A 25 -16.88 -1.22 50.63
N GLY A 26 -16.86 -2.49 50.21
CA GLY A 26 -17.36 -3.69 50.88
C GLY A 26 -18.82 -3.93 50.48
N MET A 27 -19.00 -4.72 49.42
CA MET A 27 -20.08 -5.69 49.22
C MET A 27 -21.50 -5.33 49.71
N ALA A 28 -22.39 -4.97 48.79
CA ALA A 28 -23.81 -5.35 48.84
C ALA A 28 -24.49 -5.06 47.49
N GLY A 29 -24.70 -6.11 46.70
CA GLY A 29 -25.80 -6.13 45.75
C GLY A 29 -27.09 -6.40 46.51
N ALA A 30 -28.00 -5.44 46.56
CA ALA A 30 -29.43 -5.62 46.84
C ALA A 30 -30.12 -4.28 46.58
N GLY A 31 -31.22 -4.32 45.85
CA GLY A 31 -31.82 -3.14 45.21
C GLY A 31 -32.39 -2.10 46.17
N VAL A 32 -32.52 -0.88 45.64
CA VAL A 32 -33.54 0.08 46.05
C VAL A 32 -34.09 0.73 44.78
N SER A 33 -35.26 0.24 44.38
CA SER A 33 -36.21 1.01 43.60
C SER A 33 -36.69 2.21 44.43
N MET A 34 -36.90 3.35 43.75
CA MET A 34 -38.01 4.31 43.96
C MET A 34 -37.61 5.78 44.24
N ASN A 35 -38.22 6.64 43.42
CA ASN A 35 -38.48 8.10 43.57
C ASN A 35 -37.29 9.05 43.37
N LYS A 36 -37.43 10.25 42.79
CA LYS A 36 -38.56 11.04 42.24
C LYS A 36 -37.93 12.23 41.48
N TYR A 37 -38.56 12.64 40.39
CA TYR A 37 -38.67 14.01 39.86
C TYR A 37 -37.38 14.83 39.57
N GLY A 38 -37.21 15.13 38.29
CA GLY A 38 -36.62 16.39 37.83
C GLY A 38 -35.12 16.35 37.54
N GLN A 39 -34.74 15.78 36.40
CA GLN A 39 -33.49 16.18 35.74
C GLN A 39 -33.80 16.57 34.31
N ALA A 40 -33.68 17.88 34.09
CA ALA A 40 -33.63 18.48 32.77
C ALA A 40 -32.51 17.80 31.96
N THR A 41 -32.88 17.30 30.79
CA THR A 41 -31.92 16.83 29.80
C THR A 41 -31.10 18.03 29.33
N ASP A 42 -29.83 18.11 29.74
CA ASP A 42 -28.85 19.04 29.16
C ASP A 42 -28.67 18.69 27.67
N PRO A 43 -29.06 19.57 26.72
CA PRO A 43 -28.93 19.29 25.28
C PRO A 43 -27.49 19.44 24.76
N TYR A 44 -26.52 19.67 25.64
CA TYR A 44 -25.15 20.05 25.30
C TYR A 44 -24.12 19.11 25.95
N SER A 45 -24.34 17.80 25.88
CA SER A 45 -23.23 16.87 26.03
C SER A 45 -22.38 16.96 24.74
N PRO A 46 -21.10 17.40 24.78
CA PRO A 46 -20.24 17.29 23.62
C PRO A 46 -20.20 15.82 23.21
N GLN A 47 -20.62 15.52 21.98
CA GLN A 47 -20.53 14.18 21.41
C GLN A 47 -19.10 13.70 21.61
N ALA A 48 -18.94 12.67 22.45
CA ALA A 48 -17.64 12.03 22.63
C ALA A 48 -17.13 11.65 21.23
N PRO A 49 -15.89 12.00 20.86
CA PRO A 49 -15.34 11.63 19.56
C PRO A 49 -15.57 10.13 19.39
N SER A 50 -16.18 9.74 18.27
CA SER A 50 -16.55 8.37 17.95
C SER A 50 -15.46 7.43 18.42
N ALA A 51 -15.77 6.55 19.37
CA ALA A 51 -14.77 5.65 19.95
C ALA A 51 -14.08 4.91 18.80
N THR A 52 -12.80 5.22 18.58
CA THR A 52 -12.05 4.65 17.47
C THR A 52 -12.02 3.14 17.63
N ARG A 53 -12.75 2.45 16.76
CA ARG A 53 -12.84 0.99 16.80
C ARG A 53 -11.48 0.39 16.44
N GLN A 54 -11.18 -0.77 17.02
CA GLN A 54 -9.98 -1.52 16.67
C GLN A 54 -10.05 -2.04 15.24
N LEU A 55 -8.88 -2.06 14.59
CA LEU A 55 -8.66 -2.57 13.25
C LEU A 55 -9.01 -4.06 13.16
N THR A 56 -9.83 -4.40 12.16
CA THR A 56 -10.19 -5.79 11.84
C THR A 56 -9.68 -6.21 10.46
N ILE A 57 -9.74 -7.50 10.16
CA ILE A 57 -9.43 -8.02 8.83
C ILE A 57 -10.41 -7.46 7.79
N ASP A 58 -11.69 -7.35 8.13
CA ASP A 58 -12.73 -6.83 7.24
C ASP A 58 -12.45 -5.38 6.83
N ASP A 59 -11.87 -4.59 7.74
CA ASP A 59 -11.42 -3.23 7.44
C ASP A 59 -10.32 -3.19 6.38
N VAL A 60 -9.33 -4.09 6.51
CA VAL A 60 -8.22 -4.20 5.55
C VAL A 60 -8.76 -4.63 4.19
N VAL A 61 -9.57 -5.69 4.15
CA VAL A 61 -10.15 -6.21 2.90
C VAL A 61 -11.00 -5.14 2.22
N THR A 62 -11.90 -4.48 2.96
CA THR A 62 -12.80 -3.48 2.39
C THR A 62 -12.04 -2.27 1.86
N LYS A 63 -11.07 -1.74 2.61
CA LYS A 63 -10.31 -0.55 2.18
C LYS A 63 -9.40 -0.88 0.99
N THR A 64 -8.75 -2.04 0.99
CA THR A 64 -7.98 -2.51 -0.19
C THR A 64 -8.88 -2.71 -1.40
N ALA A 65 -10.09 -3.26 -1.24
CA ALA A 65 -11.04 -3.40 -2.35
C ALA A 65 -11.48 -2.05 -2.90
N ILE A 66 -11.74 -1.06 -2.04
CA ILE A 66 -12.08 0.31 -2.47
C ILE A 66 -10.90 0.95 -3.22
N THR A 67 -9.67 0.84 -2.70
CA THR A 67 -8.49 1.43 -3.36
C THR A 67 -8.22 0.81 -4.72
N LEU A 68 -8.23 -0.52 -4.81
CA LEU A 68 -8.08 -1.23 -6.07
C LEU A 68 -9.25 -0.96 -7.03
N GLY A 69 -10.47 -0.81 -6.51
CA GLY A 69 -11.64 -0.43 -7.31
C GLY A 69 -11.48 0.94 -7.96
N VAL A 70 -11.08 1.95 -7.19
CA VAL A 70 -10.79 3.30 -7.72
C VAL A 70 -9.67 3.25 -8.76
N LEU A 71 -8.57 2.57 -8.46
CA LEU A 71 -7.45 2.41 -9.39
C LEU A 71 -7.92 1.78 -10.70
N THR A 72 -8.70 0.70 -10.62
CA THR A 72 -9.19 -0.05 -11.78
C THR A 72 -10.14 0.79 -12.63
N VAL A 73 -11.09 1.50 -12.01
CA VAL A 73 -12.03 2.38 -12.73
C VAL A 73 -11.27 3.49 -13.46
N VAL A 74 -10.28 4.11 -12.80
CA VAL A 74 -9.48 5.16 -13.42
C VAL A 74 -8.56 4.59 -14.51
N ALA A 75 -7.98 3.42 -14.33
CA ALA A 75 -7.17 2.75 -15.36
C ALA A 75 -7.98 2.43 -16.61
N ILE A 76 -9.18 1.87 -16.45
CA ILE A 76 -10.12 1.61 -17.54
C ILE A 76 -10.49 2.92 -18.25
N ALA A 77 -10.90 3.94 -17.49
CA ALA A 77 -11.27 5.24 -18.05
C ALA A 77 -10.11 5.89 -18.81
N THR A 78 -8.88 5.74 -18.31
CA THR A 78 -7.67 6.27 -18.94
C THR A 78 -7.36 5.54 -20.24
N TYR A 79 -7.37 4.20 -20.22
CA TYR A 79 -7.11 3.38 -21.40
C TYR A 79 -8.11 3.69 -22.51
N PHE A 80 -9.41 3.70 -22.22
CA PHE A 80 -10.44 4.02 -23.21
C PHE A 80 -10.46 5.50 -23.61
N GLY A 81 -10.08 6.39 -22.69
CA GLY A 81 -9.91 7.81 -22.96
C GLY A 81 -8.78 8.12 -23.94
N ILE A 82 -7.74 7.27 -23.97
CA ILE A 82 -6.66 7.30 -24.95
C ILE A 82 -7.11 6.59 -26.25
N SER A 83 -7.67 5.37 -26.15
CA SER A 83 -8.02 4.59 -27.35
C SER A 83 -9.15 5.20 -28.19
N SER A 84 -10.00 6.05 -27.59
CA SER A 84 -11.05 6.79 -28.29
C SER A 84 -10.55 7.94 -29.18
N ARG A 85 -9.24 8.26 -29.16
CA ARG A 85 -8.67 9.30 -30.03
C ARG A 85 -8.56 8.82 -31.47
N ALA A 86 -8.91 9.70 -32.41
CA ALA A 86 -9.09 9.38 -33.82
C ALA A 86 -7.77 9.12 -34.59
N THR A 87 -6.63 9.54 -34.08
CA THR A 87 -5.33 9.35 -34.73
C THR A 87 -4.30 8.80 -33.75
N GLU A 88 -3.38 7.98 -34.23
CA GLU A 88 -2.27 7.44 -33.43
C GLU A 88 -1.42 8.56 -32.81
N ALA A 89 -1.20 9.65 -33.55
CA ALA A 89 -0.50 10.83 -33.02
C ALA A 89 -1.25 11.46 -31.81
N ALA A 90 -2.59 11.50 -31.85
CA ALA A 90 -3.40 11.98 -30.72
C ALA A 90 -3.42 10.99 -29.55
N GLN A 91 -3.30 9.69 -29.81
CA GLN A 91 -3.19 8.66 -28.78
C GLN A 91 -1.86 8.77 -28.04
N THR A 92 -0.74 8.79 -28.77
CA THR A 92 0.62 8.85 -28.20
C THR A 92 0.87 10.17 -27.46
N SER A 93 0.41 11.29 -28.02
CA SER A 93 0.54 12.61 -27.37
C SER A 93 -0.26 12.74 -26.07
N LEU A 94 -1.26 11.89 -25.84
CA LEU A 94 -2.00 11.83 -24.59
C LEU A 94 -1.47 10.75 -23.64
N ALA A 95 -1.05 9.60 -24.16
CA ALA A 95 -0.59 8.47 -23.37
C ALA A 95 0.65 8.80 -22.54
N LEU A 96 1.67 9.41 -23.14
CA LEU A 96 2.94 9.69 -22.45
C LEU A 96 2.78 10.74 -21.33
N PRO A 97 2.11 11.89 -21.53
CA PRO A 97 1.87 12.85 -20.45
C PRO A 97 1.02 12.27 -19.32
N LEU A 98 -0.04 11.49 -19.63
CA LEU A 98 -0.87 10.88 -18.59
C LEU A 98 -0.10 9.83 -17.79
N MET A 99 0.75 9.02 -18.45
CA MET A 99 1.66 8.10 -17.77
C MET A 99 2.59 8.86 -16.81
N MET A 100 3.18 9.97 -17.25
CA MET A 100 4.09 10.78 -16.43
C MET A 100 3.37 11.45 -15.26
N VAL A 101 2.17 12.01 -15.49
CA VAL A 101 1.33 12.61 -14.44
C VAL A 101 0.93 11.55 -13.42
N GLY A 102 0.54 10.36 -13.86
CA GLY A 102 0.23 9.23 -12.99
C GLY A 102 1.43 8.79 -12.16
N ALA A 103 2.58 8.54 -12.80
CA ALA A 103 3.81 8.08 -12.13
C ALA A 103 4.34 9.11 -11.11
N ILE A 104 4.44 10.38 -11.53
CA ILE A 104 4.94 11.44 -10.65
C ILE A 104 3.91 11.77 -9.57
N GLY A 105 2.63 11.84 -9.91
CA GLY A 105 1.55 12.10 -8.95
C GLY A 105 1.44 11.00 -7.89
N GLY A 106 1.52 9.73 -8.31
CA GLY A 106 1.56 8.57 -7.43
C GLY A 106 2.78 8.60 -6.51
N LEU A 107 3.97 8.84 -7.08
CA LEU A 107 5.21 8.97 -6.30
C LEU A 107 5.12 10.10 -5.26
N VAL A 108 4.67 11.29 -5.66
CA VAL A 108 4.54 12.42 -4.74
C VAL A 108 3.56 12.09 -3.62
N LEU A 109 2.42 11.48 -3.93
CA LEU A 109 1.42 11.13 -2.92
C LEU A 109 1.90 10.05 -1.95
N VAL A 110 2.60 9.01 -2.41
CA VAL A 110 3.16 8.00 -1.51
C VAL A 110 4.26 8.59 -0.61
N LEU A 111 5.07 9.51 -1.12
CA LEU A 111 6.06 10.23 -0.31
C LEU A 111 5.39 11.13 0.72
N VAL A 112 4.35 11.89 0.34
CA VAL A 112 3.57 12.73 1.26
C VAL A 112 2.86 11.88 2.32
N ALA A 113 2.29 10.74 1.95
CA ALA A 113 1.67 9.81 2.89
C ALA A 113 2.68 9.28 3.90
N THR A 114 3.86 8.86 3.42
CA THR A 114 4.92 8.24 4.23
C THR A 114 5.61 9.25 5.14
N PHE A 115 6.16 10.33 4.58
CA PHE A 115 6.88 11.35 5.35
C PHE A 115 5.95 12.21 6.20
N GLY A 116 4.74 12.48 5.70
CA GLY A 116 3.73 13.21 6.46
C GLY A 116 3.04 12.38 7.54
N ARG A 117 3.28 11.06 7.61
CA ARG A 117 2.57 10.11 8.48
C ARG A 117 1.05 10.20 8.31
N LYS A 118 0.59 10.43 7.08
CA LYS A 118 -0.83 10.61 6.74
C LYS A 118 -1.42 9.40 6.00
N GLN A 119 -0.79 8.23 6.13
CA GLN A 119 -1.26 6.97 5.55
C GLN A 119 -2.66 6.56 6.01
N ASP A 120 -3.11 7.06 7.18
CA ASP A 120 -4.46 6.83 7.70
C ASP A 120 -5.55 7.68 7.00
N ASN A 121 -5.17 8.61 6.12
CA ASN A 121 -6.11 9.54 5.49
C ASN A 121 -6.69 8.94 4.19
N PRO A 122 -8.01 8.64 4.13
CA PRO A 122 -8.65 8.09 2.94
C PRO A 122 -8.45 8.95 1.70
N ALA A 123 -8.48 10.28 1.81
CA ALA A 123 -8.36 11.16 0.67
C ALA A 123 -7.00 11.02 -0.03
N ILE A 124 -5.93 10.81 0.75
CA ILE A 124 -4.58 10.63 0.18
C ILE A 124 -4.47 9.27 -0.49
N VAL A 125 -4.99 8.21 0.13
CA VAL A 125 -4.93 6.85 -0.42
C VAL A 125 -5.78 6.73 -1.69
N LEU A 126 -6.97 7.33 -1.72
CA LEU A 126 -7.83 7.32 -2.91
C LEU A 126 -7.29 8.22 -4.03
N ALA A 127 -6.70 9.37 -3.68
CA ALA A 127 -5.99 10.19 -4.67
C ALA A 127 -4.81 9.41 -5.26
N TYR A 128 -4.02 8.72 -4.42
CA TYR A 128 -2.93 7.86 -4.87
C TYR A 128 -3.45 6.78 -5.82
N ALA A 129 -4.51 6.08 -5.46
CA ALA A 129 -5.15 5.09 -6.32
C ALA A 129 -5.61 5.66 -7.67
N ALA A 130 -6.11 6.90 -7.70
CA ALA A 130 -6.48 7.56 -8.95
C ALA A 130 -5.25 7.88 -9.83
N PHE A 131 -4.17 8.40 -9.26
CA PHE A 131 -2.93 8.66 -10.01
C PHE A 131 -2.27 7.37 -10.49
N GLU A 132 -2.24 6.33 -9.67
CA GLU A 132 -1.79 5.00 -10.11
C GLU A 132 -2.71 4.43 -11.18
N GLY A 133 -4.02 4.68 -11.11
CA GLY A 133 -4.95 4.32 -12.18
C GLY A 133 -4.61 5.01 -13.50
N LEU A 134 -4.29 6.31 -13.48
CA LEU A 134 -3.80 7.03 -14.66
C LEU A 134 -2.52 6.38 -15.21
N PHE A 135 -1.56 6.09 -14.33
CA PHE A 135 -0.29 5.45 -14.70
C PHE A 135 -0.51 4.07 -15.32
N VAL A 136 -1.24 3.20 -14.63
CA VAL A 136 -1.56 1.83 -15.05
C VAL A 136 -2.33 1.84 -16.37
N GLY A 137 -3.37 2.67 -16.51
CA GLY A 137 -4.13 2.75 -17.77
C GLY A 137 -3.28 3.21 -18.95
N SER A 138 -2.42 4.22 -18.74
CA SER A 138 -1.52 4.71 -19.79
C SER A 138 -0.40 3.72 -20.13
N ILE A 139 0.25 3.09 -19.13
CA ILE A 139 1.32 2.13 -19.38
C ILE A 139 0.78 0.87 -20.06
N SER A 140 -0.43 0.40 -19.70
CA SER A 140 -1.11 -0.68 -20.43
C SER A 140 -1.32 -0.32 -21.89
N PHE A 141 -1.75 0.92 -22.18
CA PHE A 141 -1.90 1.37 -23.56
C PHE A 141 -0.56 1.40 -24.31
N VAL A 142 0.50 1.95 -23.69
CA VAL A 142 1.84 2.02 -24.28
C VAL A 142 2.38 0.63 -24.60
N PHE A 143 2.36 -0.30 -23.65
CA PHE A 143 2.87 -1.65 -23.89
C PHE A 143 2.03 -2.40 -24.93
N ALA A 144 0.71 -2.28 -24.87
CA ALA A 144 -0.17 -3.05 -25.73
C ALA A 144 -0.31 -2.51 -27.17
N ASN A 145 0.02 -1.24 -27.43
CA ASN A 145 -0.15 -0.62 -28.76
C ASN A 145 1.12 0.01 -29.34
N LEU A 146 2.10 0.38 -28.51
CA LEU A 146 3.34 1.04 -28.98
C LEU A 146 4.57 0.14 -28.89
N VAL A 147 4.58 -0.82 -27.98
CA VAL A 147 5.72 -1.74 -27.77
C VAL A 147 5.49 -3.09 -28.44
N VAL A 148 4.26 -3.62 -28.39
CA VAL A 148 3.89 -4.87 -29.04
C VAL A 148 3.33 -4.59 -30.43
N GLY A 149 3.96 -5.17 -31.46
CA GLY A 149 3.62 -4.97 -32.88
C GLY A 149 2.99 -6.19 -33.57
N GLY A 150 2.51 -7.20 -32.83
CA GLY A 150 2.08 -8.49 -33.38
C GLY A 150 0.57 -8.81 -33.25
N ASP A 151 0.20 -10.01 -33.74
CA ASP A 151 -1.16 -10.59 -33.84
C ASP A 151 -1.92 -10.80 -32.50
N ILE A 152 -1.36 -10.34 -31.37
CA ILE A 152 -1.94 -10.53 -30.05
C ILE A 152 -2.80 -9.33 -29.72
N SER A 153 -4.09 -9.59 -29.46
CA SER A 153 -5.00 -8.55 -29.02
C SER A 153 -4.48 -7.87 -27.75
N ALA A 154 -4.46 -6.54 -27.74
CA ALA A 154 -4.07 -5.73 -26.58
C ALA A 154 -4.77 -6.17 -25.28
N GLY A 155 -6.04 -6.58 -25.39
CA GLY A 155 -6.82 -7.10 -24.28
C GLY A 155 -6.31 -8.43 -23.72
N ALA A 156 -5.76 -9.32 -24.55
CA ALA A 156 -5.17 -10.58 -24.10
C ALA A 156 -3.91 -10.35 -23.25
N LEU A 157 -3.01 -9.48 -23.70
CA LEU A 157 -1.79 -9.15 -22.97
C LEU A 157 -2.10 -8.51 -21.61
N ILE A 158 -3.01 -7.52 -21.59
CA ILE A 158 -3.44 -6.86 -20.35
C ILE A 158 -4.15 -7.86 -19.43
N GLY A 159 -5.04 -8.70 -19.99
CA GLY A 159 -5.77 -9.71 -19.25
C GLY A 159 -4.85 -10.75 -18.61
N GLN A 160 -3.84 -11.23 -19.33
CA GLN A 160 -2.82 -12.14 -18.80
C GLN A 160 -1.99 -11.49 -17.69
N ALA A 161 -1.61 -10.21 -17.85
CA ALA A 161 -0.90 -9.48 -16.81
C ALA A 161 -1.74 -9.37 -15.53
N VAL A 162 -3.02 -8.98 -15.65
CA VAL A 162 -3.95 -8.89 -14.52
C VAL A 162 -4.14 -10.27 -13.85
N LEU A 163 -4.34 -11.32 -14.64
CA LEU A 163 -4.46 -12.70 -14.12
C LEU A 163 -3.18 -13.13 -13.40
N GLY A 164 -2.00 -12.81 -13.93
CA GLY A 164 -0.72 -13.07 -13.31
C GLY A 164 -0.57 -12.34 -11.98
N THR A 165 -0.90 -11.06 -11.93
CA THR A 165 -0.82 -10.24 -10.71
C THR A 165 -1.72 -10.80 -9.60
N PHE A 166 -2.99 -11.09 -9.91
CA PHE A 166 -3.90 -11.68 -8.93
C PHE A 166 -3.50 -13.10 -8.56
N GLY A 167 -3.04 -13.91 -9.52
CA GLY A 167 -2.55 -15.27 -9.26
C GLY A 167 -1.38 -15.28 -8.27
N VAL A 168 -0.39 -14.41 -8.47
CA VAL A 168 0.73 -14.25 -7.55
C VAL A 168 0.26 -13.68 -6.21
N PHE A 169 -0.60 -12.66 -6.21
CA PHE A 169 -1.14 -12.07 -4.97
C PHE A 169 -1.84 -13.13 -4.09
N PHE A 170 -2.79 -13.88 -4.66
CA PHE A 170 -3.50 -14.93 -3.94
C PHE A 170 -2.60 -16.10 -3.58
N GLY A 171 -1.65 -16.47 -4.45
CA GLY A 171 -0.64 -17.48 -4.15
C GLY A 171 0.22 -17.10 -2.94
N MET A 172 0.71 -15.86 -2.89
CA MET A 172 1.50 -15.35 -1.78
C MET A 172 0.67 -15.21 -0.50
N LEU A 173 -0.60 -14.80 -0.61
CA LEU A 173 -1.52 -14.75 0.53
C LEU A 173 -1.76 -16.15 1.11
N PHE A 174 -1.91 -17.16 0.25
CA PHE A 174 -2.03 -18.56 0.67
C PHE A 174 -0.77 -19.05 1.40
N VAL A 175 0.41 -18.81 0.81
CA VAL A 175 1.72 -19.15 1.39
C VAL A 175 1.92 -18.50 2.77
N TYR A 176 1.53 -17.23 2.90
CA TYR A 176 1.57 -16.52 4.18
C TYR A 176 0.61 -17.14 5.20
N LYS A 177 -0.65 -17.39 4.80
CA LYS A 177 -1.69 -17.95 5.69
C LYS A 177 -1.32 -19.31 6.26
N ILE A 178 -0.71 -20.20 5.46
CA ILE A 178 -0.26 -21.51 5.94
C ILE A 178 1.05 -21.43 6.74
N GLY A 179 1.70 -20.26 6.80
CA GLY A 179 2.95 -20.06 7.52
C GLY A 179 4.15 -20.76 6.89
N ALA A 180 4.09 -21.09 5.59
CA ALA A 180 5.16 -21.79 4.89
C ALA A 180 6.45 -20.94 4.80
N ILE A 181 6.30 -19.62 4.71
CA ILE A 181 7.42 -18.67 4.74
C ILE A 181 7.22 -17.71 5.91
N ARG A 182 8.21 -17.64 6.81
CA ARG A 182 8.16 -16.74 7.97
C ARG A 182 8.89 -15.44 7.69
N VAL A 183 8.23 -14.32 7.94
CA VAL A 183 8.84 -12.98 7.85
C VAL A 183 9.76 -12.76 9.04
N THR A 184 11.05 -13.01 8.85
CA THR A 184 12.07 -12.77 9.87
C THR A 184 12.76 -11.41 9.66
N PRO A 185 13.34 -10.80 10.70
CA PRO A 185 14.10 -9.56 10.54
C PRO A 185 15.28 -9.65 9.55
N ARG A 186 15.80 -10.86 9.30
CA ARG A 186 16.83 -11.11 8.28
C ARG A 186 16.23 -11.10 6.88
N PHE A 187 15.09 -11.76 6.69
CA PHE A 187 14.33 -11.77 5.44
C PHE A 187 13.93 -10.35 5.02
N THR A 188 13.35 -9.56 5.94
CA THR A 188 12.98 -8.17 5.69
C THR A 188 14.18 -7.35 5.25
N ARG A 189 15.33 -7.43 5.94
CA ARG A 189 16.56 -6.71 5.56
C ARG A 189 17.09 -7.13 4.19
N MET A 190 17.05 -8.42 3.86
CA MET A 190 17.46 -8.92 2.55
C MET A 190 16.55 -8.38 1.44
N LEU A 191 15.23 -8.41 1.63
CA LEU A 191 14.28 -7.85 0.65
C LEU A 191 14.46 -6.36 0.47
N PHE A 192 14.59 -5.59 1.55
CA PHE A 192 14.84 -4.15 1.46
C PHE A 192 16.14 -3.84 0.72
N ALA A 193 17.22 -4.58 0.98
CA ALA A 193 18.47 -4.44 0.21
C ALA A 193 18.28 -4.76 -1.27
N GLY A 194 17.51 -5.81 -1.59
CA GLY A 194 17.15 -6.17 -2.96
C GLY A 194 16.34 -5.09 -3.68
N MET A 195 15.33 -4.53 -3.01
CA MET A 195 14.51 -3.42 -3.54
C MET A 195 15.37 -2.18 -3.83
N ILE A 196 16.29 -1.82 -2.92
CA ILE A 196 17.23 -0.71 -3.15
C ILE A 196 18.14 -1.02 -4.33
N GLY A 197 18.67 -2.24 -4.43
CA GLY A 197 19.52 -2.66 -5.54
C GLY A 197 18.81 -2.53 -6.90
N VAL A 198 17.58 -3.04 -6.99
CA VAL A 198 16.75 -2.91 -8.20
C VAL A 198 16.47 -1.45 -8.51
N LEU A 199 16.12 -0.63 -7.51
CA LEU A 199 15.87 0.79 -7.71
C LEU A 199 17.10 1.53 -8.25
N VAL A 200 18.29 1.25 -7.71
CA VAL A 200 19.56 1.82 -8.19
C VAL A 200 19.83 1.39 -9.63
N LEU A 201 19.63 0.13 -9.98
CA LEU A 201 19.79 -0.37 -11.35
C LEU A 201 18.78 0.27 -12.31
N MET A 202 17.53 0.42 -11.90
CA MET A 202 16.48 1.06 -12.70
C MET A 202 16.77 2.54 -12.96
N LEU A 203 17.28 3.26 -11.95
CA LEU A 203 17.70 4.66 -12.08
C LEU A 203 18.97 4.78 -12.93
N GLY A 204 19.95 3.91 -12.74
CA GLY A 204 21.14 3.86 -13.57
C GLY A 204 20.78 3.65 -15.05
N ASN A 205 19.89 2.70 -15.34
CA ASN A 205 19.41 2.47 -16.69
C ASN A 205 18.58 3.65 -17.24
N LEU A 206 17.84 4.37 -16.40
CA LEU A 206 17.13 5.58 -16.82
C LEU A 206 18.13 6.67 -17.23
N VAL A 207 19.14 6.93 -16.40
CA VAL A 207 20.19 7.92 -16.68
C VAL A 207 20.93 7.56 -17.96
N ILE A 208 21.37 6.30 -18.11
CA ILE A 208 22.02 5.83 -19.34
C ILE A 208 21.12 6.05 -20.56
N GLY A 209 19.85 5.66 -20.49
CA GLY A 209 18.91 5.84 -21.60
C GLY A 209 18.67 7.31 -21.98
N LEU A 210 18.75 8.24 -21.02
CA LEU A 210 18.67 9.69 -21.31
C LEU A 210 19.90 10.20 -22.08
N PHE A 211 21.07 9.59 -21.90
CA PHE A 211 22.30 9.98 -22.60
C PHE A 211 22.49 9.23 -23.94
N THR A 212 22.08 7.97 -24.03
CA THR A 212 22.27 7.14 -25.22
C THR A 212 21.07 7.16 -26.17
N GLY A 213 19.88 7.55 -25.70
CA GLY A 213 18.64 7.50 -26.49
C GLY A 213 18.07 6.09 -26.68
N GLU A 214 18.72 5.06 -26.10
CA GLU A 214 18.31 3.66 -26.23
C GLU A 214 17.74 3.10 -24.93
N ALA A 215 16.82 2.13 -25.05
CA ALA A 215 16.42 1.31 -23.92
C ALA A 215 17.61 0.44 -23.51
N GLY A 216 18.35 0.85 -22.47
CA GLY A 216 19.55 0.13 -22.02
C GLY A 216 19.33 -1.36 -21.75
N ILE A 217 20.41 -2.12 -21.61
CA ILE A 217 20.46 -3.61 -21.57
C ILE A 217 19.51 -4.32 -20.56
N LEU A 218 18.92 -3.59 -19.61
CA LEU A 218 17.94 -4.12 -18.67
C LEU A 218 16.49 -4.03 -19.20
N ARG A 219 16.30 -3.36 -20.34
CA ARG A 219 15.00 -2.98 -20.92
C ARG A 219 14.92 -3.18 -22.43
N ASP A 220 15.93 -3.79 -23.04
CA ASP A 220 16.03 -4.03 -24.49
C ASP A 220 15.23 -5.24 -24.98
N GLY A 221 14.61 -6.01 -24.06
CA GLY A 221 13.90 -7.25 -24.38
C GLY A 221 14.82 -8.48 -24.53
N GLY A 222 16.14 -8.31 -24.38
CA GLY A 222 17.09 -9.40 -24.46
C GLY A 222 17.03 -10.37 -23.25
N PRO A 223 17.82 -11.46 -23.28
CA PRO A 223 17.86 -12.44 -22.20
C PRO A 223 18.17 -11.83 -20.82
N ILE A 224 18.99 -10.78 -20.78
CA ILE A 224 19.32 -10.05 -19.54
C ILE A 224 18.09 -9.28 -19.02
N ALA A 225 17.33 -8.62 -19.89
CA ALA A 225 16.10 -7.92 -19.52
C ALA A 225 15.04 -8.87 -18.97
N ILE A 226 14.92 -10.08 -19.54
CA ILE A 226 14.01 -11.13 -19.06
C ILE A 226 14.42 -11.59 -17.65
N ILE A 227 15.69 -11.94 -17.44
CA ILE A 227 16.19 -12.36 -16.12
C ILE A 227 15.97 -11.26 -15.09
N PHE A 228 16.27 -10.01 -15.45
CA PHE A 228 16.08 -8.86 -14.57
C PHE A 228 14.61 -8.68 -14.18
N SER A 229 13.68 -8.79 -15.13
CA SER A 229 12.24 -8.69 -14.85
C SER A 229 11.76 -9.84 -13.95
N LEU A 230 12.22 -11.08 -14.17
CA LEU A 230 11.91 -12.20 -13.28
C LEU A 230 12.39 -11.97 -11.84
N VAL A 231 13.57 -11.38 -11.66
CA VAL A 231 14.07 -10.97 -10.33
C VAL A 231 13.17 -9.91 -9.70
N CYS A 232 12.73 -8.91 -10.48
CA CYS A 232 11.83 -7.87 -10.00
C CYS A 232 10.46 -8.44 -9.59
N ILE A 233 9.90 -9.36 -10.40
CA ILE A 233 8.66 -10.07 -10.09
C ILE A 233 8.80 -10.88 -8.80
N ALA A 234 9.89 -11.61 -8.63
CA ALA A 234 10.14 -12.38 -7.41
C ALA A 234 10.24 -11.46 -6.18
N LEU A 235 10.95 -10.34 -6.29
CA LEU A 235 11.04 -9.35 -5.20
C LEU A 235 9.68 -8.74 -4.86
N ALA A 236 8.89 -8.34 -5.86
CA ALA A 236 7.55 -7.82 -5.66
C ALA A 236 6.62 -8.87 -5.00
N ALA A 237 6.69 -10.12 -5.46
CA ALA A 237 5.95 -11.22 -4.85
C ALA A 237 6.32 -11.44 -3.38
N PHE A 238 7.62 -11.42 -3.05
CA PHE A 238 8.07 -11.56 -1.66
C PHE A 238 7.73 -10.34 -0.79
N SER A 239 7.65 -9.14 -1.36
CA SER A 239 7.20 -7.94 -0.64
C SER A 239 5.77 -8.09 -0.11
N PHE A 240 4.89 -8.83 -0.79
CA PHE A 240 3.56 -9.13 -0.25
C PHE A 240 3.61 -9.85 1.10
N LEU A 241 4.62 -10.69 1.36
CA LEU A 241 4.76 -11.31 2.68
C LEU A 241 5.00 -10.25 3.77
N LEU A 242 5.78 -9.21 3.47
CA LEU A 242 5.99 -8.09 4.38
C LEU A 242 4.71 -7.27 4.59
N ASP A 243 3.93 -7.09 3.53
CA ASP A 243 2.66 -6.36 3.60
C ASP A 243 1.65 -7.11 4.48
N PHE A 244 1.51 -8.43 4.31
CA PHE A 244 0.61 -9.26 5.11
C PHE A 244 1.06 -9.36 6.58
N ASP A 245 2.36 -9.52 6.84
CA ASP A 245 2.92 -9.49 8.20
C ASP A 245 2.69 -8.14 8.88
N SER A 246 2.82 -7.05 8.13
CA SER A 246 2.54 -5.69 8.65
C SER A 246 1.06 -5.51 9.00
N ALA A 247 0.15 -5.98 8.13
CA ALA A 247 -1.29 -5.96 8.38
C ALA A 247 -1.65 -6.74 9.66
N ASP A 248 -1.16 -7.97 9.79
CA ASP A 248 -1.39 -8.82 10.96
C ASP A 248 -0.84 -8.20 12.25
N ARG A 249 0.34 -7.60 12.20
CA ARG A 249 0.92 -6.90 13.36
C ARG A 249 0.08 -5.72 13.81
N LEU A 250 -0.47 -4.95 12.87
CA LEU A 250 -1.35 -3.82 13.20
C LEU A 250 -2.67 -4.29 13.83
N ILE A 251 -3.26 -5.37 13.31
CA ILE A 251 -4.47 -5.97 13.89
C ILE A 251 -4.19 -6.49 15.31
N ARG A 252 -3.10 -7.25 15.49
CA ARG A 252 -2.68 -7.78 16.80
C ARG A 252 -2.33 -6.68 17.81
N ALA A 253 -1.80 -5.56 17.34
CA ALA A 253 -1.51 -4.40 18.18
C ALA A 253 -2.76 -3.58 18.55
N GLY A 254 -3.94 -3.92 18.02
CA GLY A 254 -5.17 -3.16 18.26
C GLY A 254 -5.11 -1.75 17.67
N ALA A 255 -4.43 -1.58 16.53
CA ALA A 255 -4.34 -0.31 15.82
C ALA A 255 -5.75 0.26 15.52
N PRO A 256 -5.90 1.58 15.36
CA PRO A 256 -7.19 2.17 15.00
C PRO A 256 -7.64 1.72 13.60
N ASP A 257 -8.95 1.59 13.37
CA ASP A 257 -9.56 1.18 12.09
C ASP A 257 -9.08 1.95 10.85
N ARG A 258 -8.73 3.23 11.02
CA ARG A 258 -8.16 4.09 9.98
C ARG A 258 -6.80 3.60 9.47
N ALA A 259 -6.05 2.83 10.26
CA ALA A 259 -4.76 2.28 9.85
C ALA A 259 -4.88 1.29 8.68
N ALA A 260 -6.06 0.72 8.43
CA ALA A 260 -6.29 -0.10 7.24
C ALA A 260 -6.14 0.69 5.93
N TRP A 261 -6.26 2.03 5.93
CA TRP A 261 -5.93 2.83 4.75
C TRP A 261 -4.45 2.76 4.40
N GLY A 262 -3.57 2.74 5.41
CA GLY A 262 -2.13 2.57 5.20
C GLY A 262 -1.77 1.16 4.71
N VAL A 263 -2.45 0.13 5.24
CA VAL A 263 -2.29 -1.24 4.74
C VAL A 263 -2.75 -1.36 3.28
N ALA A 264 -3.90 -0.79 2.95
CA ALA A 264 -4.43 -0.76 1.58
C ALA A 264 -3.48 -0.03 0.62
N LEU A 265 -2.90 1.10 1.05
CA LEU A 265 -1.89 1.83 0.28
C LEU A 265 -0.67 0.94 -0.02
N GLY A 266 -0.07 0.31 1.00
CA GLY A 266 1.10 -0.57 0.82
C GLY A 266 0.82 -1.73 -0.12
N LEU A 267 -0.30 -2.43 0.09
CA LEU A 267 -0.72 -3.52 -0.80
C LEU A 267 -0.95 -3.04 -2.24
N THR A 268 -1.52 -1.85 -2.42
CA THR A 268 -1.75 -1.27 -3.75
C THR A 268 -0.43 -0.97 -4.46
N VAL A 269 0.56 -0.39 -3.76
CA VAL A 269 1.90 -0.11 -4.32
C VAL A 269 2.56 -1.39 -4.81
N THR A 270 2.59 -2.44 -3.98
CA THR A 270 3.20 -3.73 -4.34
C THR A 270 2.47 -4.38 -5.52
N LEU A 271 1.14 -4.28 -5.55
CA LEU A 271 0.31 -4.86 -6.61
C LEU A 271 0.52 -4.16 -7.96
N VAL A 272 0.60 -2.82 -7.98
CA VAL A 272 0.91 -2.05 -9.20
C VAL A 272 2.32 -2.35 -9.69
N TRP A 273 3.30 -2.40 -8.78
CA TRP A 273 4.67 -2.73 -9.17
C TRP A 273 4.73 -4.11 -9.82
N LEU A 274 4.12 -5.13 -9.21
CA LEU A 274 4.06 -6.47 -9.76
C LEU A 274 3.35 -6.47 -11.13
N TYR A 275 2.24 -5.75 -11.27
CA TYR A 275 1.52 -5.63 -12.54
C TYR A 275 2.42 -5.11 -13.67
N VAL A 276 3.13 -4.01 -13.42
CA VAL A 276 4.02 -3.41 -14.43
C VAL A 276 5.14 -4.36 -14.84
N GLU A 277 5.71 -5.10 -13.89
CA GLU A 277 6.78 -6.07 -14.20
C GLU A 277 6.26 -7.30 -14.96
N ILE A 278 5.08 -7.83 -14.61
CA ILE A 278 4.47 -8.93 -15.38
C ILE A 278 4.10 -8.44 -16.80
N LEU A 279 3.47 -7.27 -16.91
CA LEU A 279 3.12 -6.66 -18.19
C LEU A 279 4.36 -6.52 -19.08
N ARG A 280 5.47 -6.07 -18.51
CA ARG A 280 6.75 -5.91 -19.19
C ARG A 280 7.36 -7.24 -19.61
N LEU A 281 7.40 -8.23 -18.71
CA LEU A 281 7.88 -9.56 -19.05
C LEU A 281 7.10 -10.15 -20.22
N LEU A 282 5.76 -10.04 -20.18
CA LEU A 282 4.91 -10.47 -21.28
C LEU A 282 5.19 -9.68 -22.56
N SER A 283 5.45 -8.38 -22.47
CA SER A 283 5.78 -7.60 -23.66
C SER A 283 7.03 -8.08 -24.37
N TYR A 284 8.08 -8.49 -23.64
CA TYR A 284 9.32 -9.00 -24.24
C TYR A 284 9.10 -10.28 -25.05
N PHE A 285 8.23 -11.17 -24.59
CA PHE A 285 7.91 -12.40 -25.31
C PHE A 285 7.01 -12.19 -26.53
N ASN A 286 6.43 -10.99 -26.69
CA ASN A 286 5.47 -10.68 -27.74
C ASN A 286 5.93 -9.52 -28.65
N SER A 287 7.15 -9.02 -28.44
CA SER A 287 7.78 -7.95 -29.23
C SER A 287 8.76 -8.47 -30.30
N ASP A 288 8.92 -9.80 -30.41
CA ASP A 288 9.72 -10.50 -31.42
C ASP A 288 8.90 -10.90 -32.67
#